data_AF-A0A2T4FWX6-F1
#
_entry.id   AF-A0A2T4FWX6-F1
#
_cell.length_a   1.000
_cell.length_b   1.000
_cell.length_c   1.000
_cell.angle_alpha   90.00
_cell.angle_beta   90.00
_cell.angle_gamma   90.00
#
_symmetry.space_group_name_H-M   'P 1'
#
loop_
_entity.id
_entity.type
_entity.pdbx_description
1 polymer ?
#
loop_
_entity_poly.entity_id
_entity_poly.type
_entity_poly.pdbx_seq_one_letter_code
_entity_poly.pdbx_strand_id
1 'polypeptide(L)'
;MSVKRLSVMAGLLGVWASTCGAAQIVGQGSIEFHGSIVEGGCATNTHSGAVMELHECAVASRGSHFDVRGVAPVASVDAAHVLLVADSGNGRYYGQRYVLVDGAGKPIRSGNYVVTMTLP
;
A
#
# COMPACT_ATOMS: atom_id res chain seq x y z
N MET A 1 -59.09 -70.21 -5.90
CA MET A 1 -58.31 -69.45 -4.89
C MET A 1 -56.83 -69.82 -5.03
N SER A 2 -55.94 -68.87 -5.36
CA SER A 2 -54.57 -68.75 -4.81
C SER A 2 -53.77 -67.71 -5.61
N VAL A 3 -54.19 -66.45 -5.53
CA VAL A 3 -53.41 -65.29 -6.01
C VAL A 3 -52.71 -64.69 -4.78
N LYS A 4 -51.81 -65.46 -4.15
CA LYS A 4 -51.12 -65.05 -2.91
C LYS A 4 -49.65 -65.47 -2.88
N ARG A 5 -48.92 -65.29 -3.99
CA ARG A 5 -47.47 -65.60 -4.02
C ARG A 5 -46.55 -64.53 -4.62
N LEU A 6 -47.09 -63.37 -5.05
CA LEU A 6 -46.28 -62.33 -5.70
C LEU A 6 -46.02 -61.09 -4.82
N SER A 7 -46.56 -61.01 -3.61
CA SER A 7 -46.51 -59.78 -2.80
C SER A 7 -45.36 -59.69 -1.79
N VAL A 8 -44.48 -60.69 -1.68
CA VAL A 8 -43.43 -60.72 -0.65
C VAL A 8 -42.05 -60.30 -1.19
N MET A 9 -41.82 -60.32 -2.50
CA MET A 9 -40.53 -59.97 -3.09
C MET A 9 -40.33 -58.48 -3.42
N ALA A 10 -41.40 -57.66 -3.37
CA ALA A 10 -41.31 -56.22 -3.62
C ALA A 10 -40.88 -55.40 -2.39
N GLY A 11 -40.84 -55.99 -1.19
CA GLY A 11 -40.50 -55.27 0.05
C GLY A 11 -39.01 -55.16 0.36
N LEU A 12 -38.16 -55.98 -0.27
CA LEU A 12 -36.73 -56.10 0.10
C LEU A 12 -35.78 -55.22 -0.74
N LEU A 13 -36.25 -54.63 -1.84
CA LEU A 13 -35.41 -53.82 -2.75
C LEU A 13 -35.37 -52.32 -2.39
N GLY A 14 -36.24 -51.86 -1.48
CA GLY A 14 -36.31 -50.44 -1.08
C GLY A 14 -35.26 -50.00 -0.06
N VAL A 15 -34.54 -50.94 0.58
CA VAL A 15 -33.61 -50.64 1.69
C VAL A 15 -32.16 -50.44 1.20
N TRP A 16 -31.86 -50.79 -0.05
CA TRP A 16 -30.51 -50.65 -0.62
C TRP A 16 -30.27 -49.35 -1.39
N ALA A 17 -31.31 -48.54 -1.60
CA ALA A 17 -31.15 -47.17 -2.09
C ALA A 17 -30.94 -46.21 -0.90
N SER A 18 -29.98 -46.52 -0.02
CA SER A 18 -29.38 -45.50 0.83
C SER A 18 -28.60 -44.58 -0.09
N THR A 19 -29.29 -43.56 -0.60
CA THR A 19 -28.67 -42.45 -1.29
C THR A 19 -27.58 -41.92 -0.38
N CYS A 20 -26.32 -42.16 -0.76
CA CYS A 20 -25.17 -41.48 -0.21
C CYS A 20 -25.31 -40.02 -0.65
N GLY A 21 -26.14 -39.27 0.06
CA GLY A 21 -26.18 -37.82 -0.01
C GLY A 21 -24.90 -37.34 0.65
N ALA A 22 -23.79 -37.38 -0.09
CA ALA A 22 -22.63 -36.58 0.24
C ALA A 22 -23.16 -35.15 0.33
N ALA A 23 -23.21 -34.60 1.55
CA ALA A 23 -23.53 -33.21 1.78
C ALA A 23 -22.59 -32.40 0.88
N GLN A 24 -23.14 -31.86 -0.21
CA GLN A 24 -22.39 -30.98 -1.08
C GLN A 24 -22.05 -29.80 -0.17
N ILE A 25 -20.77 -29.61 0.13
CA ILE A 25 -20.32 -28.46 0.90
C ILE A 25 -20.63 -27.26 -0.01
N VAL A 26 -21.81 -26.67 0.16
CA VAL A 26 -22.18 -25.37 -0.37
C VAL A 26 -21.31 -24.38 0.40
N GLY A 27 -20.05 -24.28 -0.02
CA GLY A 27 -18.99 -23.63 0.75
C GLY A 27 -17.58 -23.87 0.21
N GLN A 28 -17.39 -24.67 -0.85
CA GLN A 28 -16.14 -24.67 -1.60
C GLN A 28 -16.20 -23.62 -2.72
N GLY A 29 -15.71 -22.43 -2.40
CA GLY A 29 -15.36 -21.38 -3.33
C GLY A 29 -14.35 -20.45 -2.65
N SER A 30 -13.24 -20.15 -3.32
CA SER A 30 -12.30 -19.15 -2.83
C SER A 30 -12.89 -17.76 -3.09
N ILE A 31 -13.12 -16.99 -2.03
CA ILE A 31 -13.47 -15.57 -2.16
C ILE A 31 -12.17 -14.81 -2.31
N GLU A 32 -11.92 -14.30 -3.52
CA GLU A 32 -10.76 -13.48 -3.81
C GLU A 32 -11.15 -12.01 -3.73
N PHE A 33 -10.58 -11.30 -2.75
CA PHE A 33 -10.78 -9.86 -2.60
C PHE A 33 -9.69 -9.15 -3.40
N HIS A 34 -10.08 -8.60 -4.55
CA HIS A 34 -9.25 -7.71 -5.34
C HIS A 34 -9.54 -6.27 -4.95
N GLY A 35 -8.48 -5.51 -4.71
CA GLY A 35 -8.58 -4.08 -4.43
C GLY A 35 -7.19 -3.46 -4.42
N SER A 36 -7.16 -2.15 -4.70
CA SER A 36 -5.96 -1.33 -4.55
C SER A 36 -6.28 -0.20 -3.59
N ILE A 37 -5.44 -0.01 -2.57
CA ILE A 37 -5.49 1.19 -1.74
C ILE A 37 -4.57 2.20 -2.41
N VAL A 38 -5.15 3.20 -3.08
CA VAL A 38 -4.39 4.33 -3.61
C VAL A 38 -4.42 5.42 -2.55
N GLU A 39 -3.34 5.54 -1.79
CA GLU A 39 -3.16 6.68 -0.90
C GLU A 39 -2.78 7.92 -1.71
N GLY A 40 -3.33 9.08 -1.34
CA GLY A 40 -2.93 10.34 -1.95
C GLY A 40 -1.46 10.65 -1.66
N GLY A 41 -0.77 11.26 -2.61
CA GLY A 41 0.59 11.76 -2.40
C GLY A 41 0.63 12.88 -1.36
N CYS A 42 1.83 13.22 -0.89
CA CYS A 42 2.04 14.32 0.05
C CYS A 42 1.79 15.69 -0.61
N ALA A 43 1.17 16.61 0.12
CA ALA A 43 1.09 18.01 -0.28
C ALA A 43 2.45 18.68 -0.03
N THR A 44 3.10 19.15 -1.10
CA THR A 44 4.40 19.84 -0.99
C THR A 44 4.22 21.34 -0.90
N ASN A 45 4.84 21.97 0.10
CA ASN A 45 4.98 23.41 0.19
C ASN A 45 6.47 23.78 0.18
N THR A 46 6.93 24.34 -0.94
CA THR A 46 8.27 24.93 -1.02
C THR A 46 8.17 26.37 -0.57
N HIS A 47 8.52 26.64 0.68
CA HIS A 47 8.73 28.02 1.13
C HIS A 47 9.95 28.59 0.40
N SER A 48 9.97 29.91 0.17
CA SER A 48 11.10 30.55 -0.51
C SER A 48 12.42 30.28 0.22
N GLY A 49 13.36 29.62 -0.48
CA GLY A 49 14.68 29.29 0.05
C GLY A 49 14.99 27.80 0.05
N ALA A 50 15.71 27.35 1.08
CA ALA A 50 16.26 25.99 1.18
C ALA A 50 15.28 24.97 1.80
N VAL A 51 14.06 25.39 2.17
CA VAL A 51 13.16 24.58 3.01
C VAL A 51 12.02 24.04 2.18
N MET A 52 11.79 22.73 2.29
CA MET A 52 10.66 22.04 1.69
C MET A 52 9.86 21.39 2.81
N GLU A 53 8.57 21.70 2.87
CA GLU A 53 7.63 21.08 3.78
C GLU A 53 6.74 20.11 3.04
N LEU A 54 6.51 18.96 3.66
CA LEU A 54 5.57 17.96 3.20
C LEU A 54 4.47 17.89 4.24
N HIS A 55 3.23 18.06 3.79
CA HIS A 55 2.04 18.04 4.62
C HIS A 55 1.12 16.92 4.15
N GLU A 56 0.28 16.45 5.06
CA GLU A 56 -0.73 15.43 4.78
C GLU A 56 -0.17 14.13 4.18
N CYS A 57 1.06 13.78 4.57
CA CYS A 57 1.70 12.55 4.13
C CYS A 57 1.08 11.33 4.78
N ALA A 58 0.71 10.32 3.97
CA ALA A 58 0.28 9.03 4.47
C ALA A 58 1.46 8.28 5.12
N VAL A 59 1.19 7.45 6.14
CA VAL A 59 2.22 6.68 6.89
C VAL A 59 3.17 5.90 5.96
N ALA A 60 2.67 5.40 4.83
CA ALA A 60 3.47 4.69 3.84
C ALA A 60 4.58 5.56 3.22
N SER A 61 4.40 6.89 3.14
CA SER A 61 5.42 7.80 2.60
C SER A 61 6.62 8.02 3.55
N ARG A 62 6.60 7.43 4.76
CA ARG A 62 7.68 7.63 5.73
C ARG A 62 8.89 6.83 5.32
N GLY A 63 10.05 7.49 5.24
CA GLY A 63 11.27 6.88 4.70
C GLY A 63 11.36 6.94 3.18
N SER A 64 10.58 7.82 2.53
CA SER A 64 10.74 8.14 1.11
C SER A 64 12.20 8.46 0.77
N HIS A 65 12.60 8.01 -0.41
CA HIS A 65 13.92 8.33 -0.96
C HIS A 65 13.88 9.70 -1.63
N PHE A 66 14.87 10.54 -1.35
CA PHE A 66 15.00 11.85 -1.98
C PHE A 66 16.28 11.92 -2.79
N ASP A 67 16.15 12.20 -4.09
CA ASP A 67 17.26 12.48 -4.98
C ASP A 67 17.32 13.99 -5.27
N VAL A 68 18.53 14.56 -5.25
CA VAL A 68 18.73 16.00 -5.47
C VAL A 68 19.64 16.20 -6.67
N ARG A 69 19.13 16.93 -7.66
CA ARG A 69 19.87 17.26 -8.88
C ARG A 69 20.02 18.76 -9.05
N GLY A 70 21.26 19.23 -9.17
CA GLY A 70 21.55 20.62 -9.55
C GLY A 70 21.22 20.86 -11.02
N VAL A 71 20.40 21.89 -11.30
CA VAL A 71 20.07 22.34 -12.67
C VAL A 71 20.94 23.52 -13.08
N ALA A 72 21.10 24.48 -12.18
CA ALA A 72 22.04 25.58 -12.30
C ALA A 72 22.63 25.87 -10.91
N PRO A 73 23.47 24.96 -10.39
CA PRO A 73 24.10 25.18 -9.09
C PRO A 73 25.08 26.35 -9.19
N VAL A 74 25.16 27.15 -8.13
CA VAL A 74 26.28 28.08 -7.98
C VAL A 74 27.53 27.23 -7.77
N ALA A 75 28.62 27.52 -8.49
CA ALA A 75 29.80 26.66 -8.70
C ALA A 75 30.60 26.21 -7.46
N SER A 76 30.03 26.33 -6.26
CA SER A 76 30.65 26.00 -4.97
C SER A 76 29.86 24.96 -4.16
N VAL A 77 28.76 24.42 -4.69
CA VAL A 77 27.93 23.45 -3.96
C VAL A 77 28.28 22.03 -4.40
N ASP A 78 29.00 21.32 -3.55
CA ASP A 78 29.29 19.90 -3.70
C ASP A 78 28.27 19.05 -2.92
N ALA A 79 27.92 17.89 -3.45
CA ALA A 79 27.05 16.88 -2.82
C ALA A 79 25.76 17.42 -2.17
N ALA A 80 24.98 18.22 -2.91
CA ALA A 80 23.69 18.71 -2.44
C ALA A 80 22.73 17.57 -2.10
N HIS A 81 22.11 17.61 -0.93
CA HIS A 81 21.12 16.63 -0.47
C HIS A 81 20.09 17.28 0.45
N VAL A 82 19.01 16.56 0.76
CA VAL A 82 18.00 17.03 1.72
C VAL A 82 18.18 16.38 3.08
N LEU A 83 18.06 17.17 4.14
CA LEU A 83 18.12 16.74 5.52
C LEU A 83 16.73 16.88 6.16
N LEU A 84 16.22 15.83 6.79
CA LEU A 84 15.02 15.88 7.62
C LEU A 84 15.34 16.67 8.91
N VAL A 85 14.64 17.79 9.14
CA VAL A 85 14.85 18.66 10.31
C VAL A 85 13.67 18.67 11.27
N ALA A 86 12.47 18.28 10.82
CA ALA A 86 11.31 18.09 11.68
C ALA A 86 10.40 17.00 11.10
N ASP A 87 9.82 16.20 12.00
CA ASP A 87 8.81 15.18 11.70
C ASP A 87 7.76 15.26 12.80
N SER A 88 6.49 15.45 12.44
CA SER A 88 5.40 15.52 13.42
C SER A 88 5.08 14.16 14.05
N GLY A 89 5.55 13.05 13.46
CA GLY A 89 5.61 11.70 14.02
C GLY A 89 4.28 10.98 14.21
N ASN A 90 3.20 11.68 14.60
CA ASN A 90 1.95 11.10 15.04
C ASN A 90 0.76 11.55 14.17
N GLY A 91 -0.02 10.58 13.68
CA GLY A 91 -1.26 10.80 12.95
C GLY A 91 -1.38 9.89 11.71
N ARG A 92 -2.60 9.76 11.17
CA ARG A 92 -2.82 9.15 9.85
C ARG A 92 -2.17 9.97 8.73
N TYR A 93 -2.06 11.27 8.99
CA TYR A 93 -1.40 12.27 8.17
C TYR A 93 -0.37 12.97 9.04
N TYR A 94 0.87 13.05 8.56
CA TYR A 94 1.96 13.72 9.28
C TYR A 94 2.61 14.78 8.39
N GLY A 95 3.30 15.72 9.06
CA GLY A 95 4.08 16.76 8.41
C GLY A 95 5.58 16.50 8.59
N GLN A 96 6.34 16.71 7.52
CA GLN A 96 7.80 16.68 7.55
C GLN A 96 8.36 17.98 7.01
N ARG A 97 9.53 18.35 7.52
CA ARG A 97 10.28 19.51 7.04
C ARG A 97 11.69 19.08 6.70
N TYR A 98 12.07 19.39 5.47
CA TYR A 98 13.39 19.11 4.91
C TYR A 98 14.12 20.40 4.59
N VAL A 99 15.45 20.36 4.69
CA VAL A 99 16.32 21.47 4.29
C VAL A 99 17.32 20.96 3.26
N LEU A 100 17.43 21.68 2.15
CA LEU A 100 18.45 21.49 1.14
C LEU A 100 19.80 21.97 1.68
N VAL A 101 20.76 21.06 1.78
CA VAL A 101 22.09 21.29 2.36
C VAL A 101 23.19 20.82 1.42
N ASP A 102 24.38 21.39 1.56
CA ASP A 102 25.60 20.93 0.87
C ASP A 102 26.19 19.68 1.54
N GLY A 103 27.27 19.14 0.98
CA GLY A 103 27.99 17.99 1.54
C GLY A 103 28.51 18.19 2.98
N ALA A 104 28.59 19.44 3.47
CA ALA A 104 28.97 19.74 4.85
C ALA A 104 27.75 19.91 5.78
N GLY A 105 26.53 19.69 5.28
CA GLY A 105 25.28 19.88 6.03
C GLY A 105 24.86 21.34 6.17
N LYS A 106 25.47 22.27 5.43
CA LYS A 106 25.12 23.70 5.50
C LYS A 106 23.98 24.01 4.52
N PRO A 107 22.95 24.78 4.93
CA PRO A 107 21.84 25.11 4.05
C PRO A 107 22.28 25.86 2.79
N ILE A 108 21.87 25.34 1.62
CA ILE A 108 22.14 25.95 0.32
C ILE A 108 21.14 27.09 0.10
N ARG A 109 21.63 28.30 -0.13
CA ARG A 109 20.77 29.52 -0.23
C ARG A 109 20.60 30.06 -1.65
N SER A 110 21.30 29.50 -2.63
CA SER A 110 21.33 29.99 -4.01
C SER A 110 21.55 28.85 -4.99
N GLY A 111 21.12 29.07 -6.24
CA GLY A 111 21.13 28.07 -7.30
C GLY A 111 19.78 27.40 -7.50
N ASN A 112 19.64 26.68 -8.62
CA ASN A 112 18.43 25.95 -8.97
C ASN A 112 18.65 24.44 -8.82
N TYR A 113 17.80 23.79 -8.04
CA TYR A 113 17.86 22.37 -7.74
C TYR A 113 16.49 21.73 -7.95
N VAL A 114 16.49 20.49 -8.43
CA VAL A 114 15.32 19.64 -8.51
C VAL A 114 15.44 18.57 -7.45
N VAL A 115 14.42 18.45 -6.60
CA VAL A 115 14.31 17.40 -5.59
C VAL A 115 13.25 16.41 -6.07
N THR A 116 13.64 15.15 -6.24
CA THR A 116 12.74 14.07 -6.64
C THR A 116 12.46 13.19 -5.42
N MET A 117 11.20 13.10 -5.02
CA MET A 117 10.77 12.18 -3.97
C MET A 117 10.25 10.88 -4.58
N THR A 118 10.68 9.75 -4.05
CA THR A 118 10.19 8.41 -4.41
C THR A 118 9.59 7.75 -3.17
N LEU A 119 8.28 7.45 -3.25
CA LEU A 119 7.54 6.70 -2.23
C LEU A 119 7.95 5.22 -2.27
N PRO A 120 7.97 4.51 -1.12
CA PRO A 120 8.28 3.08 -1.06
C PRO A 120 7.17 2.17 -1.61
#